data_AF-A0A1G9RMA0-F1
#
_entry.id   AF-A0A1G9RMA0-F1
#
_cell.length_a   1.000
_cell.length_b   1.000
_cell.length_c   1.000
_cell.angle_alpha   90.00
_cell.angle_beta   90.00
_cell.angle_gamma   90.00
#
_symmetry.space_group_name_H-M   'P 1'
#
loop_
_entity.id
_entity.type
_entity.pdbx_description
1 polymer ?
#
loop_
_entity_poly.entity_id
_entity_poly.type
_entity_poly.pdbx_seq_one_letter_code
_entity_poly.pdbx_strand_id
1 'polypeptide(L)'
;MTVFDRLKEALDAAQAEQDLPDYLAQQIRYLIENQENYSGRENELADLAEKITLYDTYGQTGYIGMGVNNVILGNALERLL
;
A
#
# COMPACT_ATOMS: atom_id res chain seq x y z
N MET A 1 6.02 -16.01 4.99
CA MET A 1 5.94 -14.61 4.55
C MET A 1 5.44 -13.77 5.70
N THR A 2 6.15 -12.69 6.02
CA THR A 2 5.69 -11.68 6.98
C THR A 2 4.72 -10.72 6.28
N VAL A 3 4.02 -9.90 7.06
CA VAL A 3 3.19 -8.83 6.49
C VAL A 3 4.02 -7.81 5.68
N PHE A 4 5.27 -7.59 6.09
CA PHE A 4 6.21 -6.72 5.39
C PHE A 4 6.65 -7.29 4.04
N ASP A 5 6.84 -8.60 3.93
CA ASP A 5 7.08 -9.27 2.65
C ASP A 5 5.93 -9.03 1.68
N ARG A 6 4.68 -9.22 2.14
CA ARG A 6 3.48 -8.95 1.34
C ARG A 6 3.38 -7.48 0.92
N LEU A 7 3.67 -6.57 1.84
CA LEU A 7 3.65 -5.13 1.56
C LEU A 7 4.70 -4.76 0.51
N LYS A 8 5.88 -5.37 0.58
CA LYS A 8 6.96 -5.17 -0.38
C LYS A 8 6.60 -5.71 -1.75
N GLU A 9 6.02 -6.91 -1.85
CA GLU A 9 5.57 -7.48 -3.12
C GLU A 9 4.46 -6.63 -3.75
N ALA A 10 3.47 -6.20 -2.96
CA ALA A 10 2.40 -5.34 -3.44
C ALA A 10 2.93 -3.98 -3.93
N LEU A 11 3.91 -3.41 -3.22
CA LEU A 11 4.58 -2.18 -3.65
C LEU A 11 5.35 -2.39 -4.97
N ASP A 12 6.12 -3.47 -5.08
CA ASP A 12 6.95 -3.74 -6.26
C ASP A 12 6.07 -3.93 -7.51
N ALA A 13 4.96 -4.68 -7.38
CA ALA A 13 3.95 -4.83 -8.42
C ALA A 13 3.33 -3.48 -8.82
N ALA A 14 2.84 -2.70 -7.85
CA ALA A 14 2.22 -1.41 -8.12
C ALA A 14 3.19 -0.36 -8.71
N GLN A 15 4.49 -0.48 -8.43
CA GLN A 15 5.54 0.34 -9.05
C GLN A 15 5.88 -0.12 -10.46
N ALA A 16 5.92 -1.43 -10.70
CA ALA A 16 6.17 -1.99 -12.03
C ALA A 16 5.08 -1.58 -13.03
N GLU A 17 3.84 -1.47 -12.57
CA GLU A 17 2.68 -1.08 -13.37
C GLU A 17 2.53 0.46 -13.50
N GLN A 18 3.41 1.24 -12.86
CA GLN A 18 3.37 2.72 -12.79
C GLN A 18 2.03 3.29 -12.27
N ASP A 19 1.21 2.47 -11.64
CA ASP A 19 -0.10 2.87 -11.13
C ASP A 19 0.07 3.69 -9.84
N LEU A 20 1.07 3.35 -9.02
CA LEU A 20 1.30 3.97 -7.73
C LEU A 20 2.12 5.29 -7.82
N PRO A 21 1.62 6.41 -7.29
CA PRO A 21 2.38 7.65 -7.20
C PRO A 21 3.66 7.54 -6.36
N ASP A 22 4.71 8.25 -6.78
CA ASP A 22 6.00 8.30 -6.08
C ASP A 22 5.90 8.65 -4.59
N TYR A 23 5.00 9.57 -4.21
CA TYR A 23 4.86 10.00 -2.82
C TYR A 23 4.23 8.92 -1.92
N LEU A 24 3.36 8.04 -2.45
CA LEU A 24 2.82 6.89 -1.73
C LEU A 24 3.86 5.79 -1.64
N ALA A 25 4.54 5.52 -2.75
CA ALA A 25 5.66 4.59 -2.80
C ALA A 25 6.77 4.92 -1.78
N GLN A 26 7.15 6.20 -1.66
CA GLN A 26 8.15 6.63 -0.68
C GLN A 26 7.70 6.38 0.77
N GLN A 27 6.44 6.66 1.08
CA GLN A 27 5.91 6.41 2.43
C GLN A 27 5.87 4.92 2.76
N ILE A 28 5.46 4.08 1.81
CA ILE A 28 5.44 2.62 2.01
C ILE A 28 6.86 2.06 2.16
N ARG A 29 7.83 2.54 1.36
CA ARG A 29 9.24 2.18 1.53
C ARG A 29 9.77 2.54 2.92
N TYR A 30 9.50 3.77 3.37
CA TYR A 30 9.90 4.22 4.70
C TYR A 30 9.37 3.30 5.81
N LEU A 31 8.11 2.85 5.66
CA LEU A 31 7.46 1.92 6.57
C LEU A 31 8.15 0.54 6.60
N ILE A 32 8.53 0.02 5.42
CA ILE A 32 9.27 -1.25 5.28
C ILE A 32 10.67 -1.12 5.91
N GLU A 33 11.37 -0.01 5.66
CA GLU A 33 12.70 0.25 6.24
C GLU A 33 12.65 0.42 7.77
N ASN A 34 11.52 0.89 8.31
CA ASN A 34 11.30 1.10 9.75
C ASN A 34 10.46 0.00 10.41
N GLN A 35 10.47 -1.23 9.87
CA GLN A 35 9.65 -2.35 10.36
C GLN A 35 9.74 -2.63 11.88
N GLU A 36 10.89 -2.35 12.51
CA GLU A 36 11.07 -2.49 13.97
C GLU A 36 10.17 -1.53 14.78
N ASN A 37 9.93 -0.33 14.27
CA ASN A 37 9.04 0.66 14.91
C ASN A 37 7.55 0.30 14.76
N TYR A 38 7.23 -0.55 13.78
CA TYR A 38 5.87 -0.98 13.47
C TYR A 38 5.60 -2.42 13.90
N SER A 39 6.52 -3.04 14.63
CA SER A 39 6.34 -4.36 15.25
C SER A 39 5.21 -4.29 16.28
N GLY A 40 4.06 -4.90 15.95
CA GLY A 40 2.81 -4.82 16.71
C GLY A 40 1.64 -4.19 15.95
N ARG A 41 1.90 -3.55 14.80
CA ARG A 41 0.87 -3.01 13.88
C ARG A 41 0.62 -3.92 12.68
N GLU A 42 0.82 -5.22 12.85
CA GLU A 42 0.70 -6.20 11.76
C GLU A 42 -0.67 -6.18 11.07
N ASN A 43 -1.76 -5.91 11.82
CA ASN A 43 -3.10 -5.76 11.24
C ASN A 43 -3.21 -4.55 10.31
N GLU A 44 -2.65 -3.41 10.69
CA GLU A 44 -2.69 -2.18 9.88
C GLU A 44 -1.82 -2.32 8.62
N LEU A 45 -0.67 -2.98 8.76
CA LEU A 45 0.21 -3.30 7.64
C LEU A 45 -0.44 -4.29 6.66
N ALA A 46 -1.23 -5.24 7.17
CA ALA A 46 -1.94 -6.21 6.35
C ALA A 46 -3.07 -5.52 5.56
N ASP A 47 -3.81 -4.62 6.21
CA ASP A 47 -4.82 -3.78 5.55
C ASP A 47 -4.18 -2.88 4.48
N LEU A 48 -3.01 -2.29 4.75
CA LEU A 48 -2.28 -1.49 3.78
C LEU A 48 -1.86 -2.31 2.54
N ALA A 49 -1.33 -3.52 2.74
CA ALA A 49 -0.93 -4.41 1.65
C ALA A 49 -2.13 -4.82 0.76
N GLU A 50 -3.27 -5.11 1.38
CA GLU A 50 -4.52 -5.40 0.66
C GLU A 50 -4.96 -4.19 -0.16
N LYS A 51 -4.90 -2.98 0.41
CA LYS A 51 -5.25 -1.74 -0.29
C LYS A 51 -4.37 -1.41 -1.48
N ILE A 52 -3.06 -1.66 -1.39
CA ILE A 52 -2.13 -1.50 -2.53
C ILE A 52 -2.49 -2.48 -3.65
N THR A 53 -2.81 -3.72 -3.30
CA THR A 53 -3.25 -4.73 -4.28
C THR A 53 -4.58 -4.35 -4.95
N LEU A 54 -5.49 -3.71 -4.21
CA LEU A 54 -6.76 -3.22 -4.76
C LEU A 54 -6.61 -1.95 -5.60
N TYR A 55 -5.56 -1.16 -5.36
CA TYR A 55 -5.26 0.03 -6.15
C TYR A 55 -4.91 -0.35 -7.60
N ASP A 56 -4.14 -1.43 -7.78
CA ASP A 56 -3.78 -2.01 -9.08
C ASP A 56 -4.98 -2.32 -9.98
N THR A 57 -6.07 -2.86 -9.41
CA THR A 57 -7.22 -3.32 -10.20
C THR A 57 -8.00 -2.18 -10.90
N TYR A 58 -7.72 -0.91 -10.55
CA TYR A 58 -8.40 0.25 -11.12
C TYR A 58 -7.80 0.70 -12.46
N GLY A 59 -6.49 0.50 -12.69
CA GLY A 59 -5.85 0.78 -13.99
C GLY A 59 -6.43 -0.07 -15.13
N GLN A 60 -6.92 -1.28 -14.82
CA GLN A 60 -7.46 -2.22 -15.80
C GLN A 60 -8.98 -2.15 -15.99
N THR A 61 -9.74 -1.62 -15.03
CA THR A 61 -11.22 -1.62 -15.09
C THR A 61 -11.73 -0.20 -14.94
N GLY A 62 -12.07 0.46 -16.05
CA GLY A 62 -12.60 1.83 -16.09
C GLY A 62 -14.00 2.01 -15.46
N TYR A 63 -14.23 1.47 -14.26
CA TYR A 63 -15.49 1.48 -13.54
C TYR A 63 -15.42 2.41 -12.32
N ILE A 64 -16.15 3.52 -12.45
CA ILE A 64 -16.53 4.44 -11.38
C ILE A 64 -17.32 3.65 -10.33
N GLY A 65 -16.65 3.16 -9.29
CA GLY A 65 -17.31 2.36 -8.25
C GLY A 65 -16.41 2.11 -7.05
N MET A 66 -16.31 3.09 -6.16
CA MET A 66 -15.94 2.90 -4.74
C MET A 66 -14.63 2.11 -4.45
N GLY A 67 -13.65 2.16 -5.36
CA GLY A 67 -12.32 1.55 -5.17
C GLY A 67 -11.39 2.40 -4.31
N VAL A 68 -10.40 1.76 -3.69
CA VAL A 68 -9.35 2.40 -2.89
C VAL A 68 -8.59 3.43 -3.74
N ASN A 69 -8.95 4.70 -3.62
CA ASN A 69 -8.25 5.80 -4.29
C ASN A 69 -7.02 6.21 -3.46
N ASN A 70 -6.14 7.03 -4.04
CA ASN A 70 -5.04 7.74 -3.39
C ASN A 70 -5.42 8.33 -2.02
N VAL A 71 -6.65 8.81 -1.86
CA VAL A 71 -7.17 9.33 -0.58
C VAL A 71 -7.34 8.23 0.49
N ILE A 72 -7.82 7.05 0.11
CA ILE A 72 -8.03 5.92 1.02
C ILE A 72 -6.68 5.30 1.41
N LEU A 73 -5.78 5.17 0.43
CA LEU A 73 -4.41 4.71 0.65
C LEU A 73 -3.61 5.71 1.52
N GLY A 74 -3.77 7.00 1.27
CA GLY A 74 -3.22 8.08 2.10
C GLY A 74 -3.74 8.05 3.54
N ASN A 75 -5.05 7.87 3.75
CA ASN A 75 -5.62 7.75 5.10
C ASN A 75 -5.10 6.53 5.87
N ALA A 76 -4.87 5.41 5.18
CA ALA A 76 -4.28 4.22 5.79
C ALA A 76 -2.81 4.48 6.21
N LEU A 77 -2.05 5.20 5.38
CA LEU A 77 -0.69 5.64 5.70
C LEU A 77 -0.66 6.64 6.86
N GLU A 78 -1.56 7.62 6.90
CA GLU A 78 -1.67 8.59 8.01
C GLU A 78 -2.03 7.95 9.36
N ARG A 79 -2.66 6.77 9.36
CA ARG A 79 -2.89 6.01 10.60
C ARG A 79 -1.64 5.28 11.10
N LEU A 80 -0.75 4.92 10.17
CA LEU A 80 0.49 4.22 10.45
C LEU A 80 1.62 5.19 10.83
N LEU A 81 1.74 6.34 10.17
CA LEU A 81 2.72 7.39 10.44
C LEU A 81 2.37 8.21 11.69
#